data_AF-A0A956M8N9-F1
#
_entry.id   AF-A0A956M8N9-F1
#
_cell.length_a   1.000
_cell.length_b   1.000
_cell.length_c   1.000
_cell.angle_alpha   90.00
_cell.angle_beta   90.00
_cell.angle_gamma   90.00
#
_symmetry.space_group_name_H-M   'P 1'
#
loop_
_entity.id
_entity.type
_entity.pdbx_description
1 polymer ?
#
loop_
_entity_poly.entity_id
_entity_poly.type
_entity_poly.pdbx_seq_one_letter_code
_entity_poly.pdbx_strand_id
1 'polypeptide(L)'
;MSCLRVKNLVLSTLLCFGAMGTLKAQIAGTDLPAIPTDVHDWRSIQVNPSIAGLQSGALEMGYRVLHAGFADAGTSLFKSGYVVLNFPRRLPGESSLGFASTMFTTPIWQESELHLFFSKRLTPQFELGLSLGAINFNYQTAHFTYLDTDFNDDPVFNNGTSLWKLDTGFGVTYTPTSSILVGLGITHLNRPNVSLIGDDIHLNPALVLGVKFNLQQATVHASAKTSKYTSGSGTVIQLSHSELGTAHLGLDTDRIWARGRLNMRGPFGFAYGMYFPINDFAGQSAGSHEIAVIYEFDRQEQKIELSEPPDDWQTFLPEMPTIRVEPQIIAWAEGDESVDIVSKKIKRDVNSKLDSTALSKLTLFDLGLVDTINVGSEITTFEPHKHSLRDTLHTRSLGYVTRENYFKFLDSLAVDLRLDSNKTAHIITPNSTMERIYLMGEYMQEDLEVPRPKFTINEGSGDVIVDSTFITRNWQGGAVPKFNEYRFAIPDSLVITVFPIDSSMNKHPWTFIVENTNGDTVFTKSGDCKDVRKIIWDWRDMDRKIIPYGFYKYYISWFDALGRLRHSSQRLIYARQLRSEIHIDISKKYNDLDENARLRGLFLNK
;
A
#
# COMPACT_ATOMS: atom_id res chain seq x y z
N MET A 1 44.09 -52.50 14.48
CA MET A 1 43.70 -51.16 13.94
C MET A 1 42.33 -51.13 13.24
N SER A 2 41.72 -52.27 12.89
CA SER A 2 40.43 -52.34 12.18
C SER A 2 39.18 -52.09 13.06
N CYS A 3 39.27 -52.28 14.37
CA CYS A 3 38.11 -52.15 15.27
C CYS A 3 37.80 -50.69 15.70
N LEU A 4 38.77 -49.77 15.61
CA LEU A 4 38.56 -48.35 15.91
C LEU A 4 37.85 -47.59 14.77
N ARG A 5 38.07 -47.99 13.51
CA ARG A 5 37.45 -47.34 12.33
C ARG A 5 35.94 -47.58 12.26
N VAL A 6 35.47 -48.77 12.64
CA VAL A 6 34.04 -49.10 12.64
C VAL A 6 33.28 -48.35 13.74
N LYS A 7 33.88 -48.17 14.92
CA LYS A 7 33.27 -47.40 16.02
C LYS A 7 33.12 -45.92 15.69
N ASN A 8 34.11 -45.31 15.03
CA ASN A 8 34.03 -43.91 14.64
C ASN A 8 33.02 -43.70 13.50
N LEU A 9 32.96 -44.62 12.51
CA LEU A 9 31.97 -44.57 11.43
C LEU A 9 30.55 -44.66 11.99
N VAL A 10 30.25 -45.65 12.84
CA VAL A 10 28.93 -45.83 13.47
C VAL A 10 28.55 -44.64 14.36
N LEU A 11 29.51 -44.04 15.06
CA LEU A 11 29.28 -42.86 15.90
C LEU A 11 29.01 -41.59 15.06
N SER A 12 29.72 -41.39 13.94
CA SER A 12 29.43 -40.31 12.99
C SER A 12 28.09 -40.51 12.27
N THR A 13 27.73 -41.76 11.93
CA THR A 13 26.43 -42.09 11.33
C THR A 13 25.30 -41.86 12.32
N LEU A 14 25.43 -42.28 13.59
CA LEU A 14 24.46 -42.01 14.66
C LEU A 14 24.36 -40.53 15.02
N LEU A 15 25.47 -39.77 14.99
CA LEU A 15 25.47 -38.33 15.22
C LEU A 15 24.82 -37.57 14.06
N CYS A 16 25.04 -37.96 12.80
CA CYS A 16 24.36 -37.34 11.66
C CYS A 16 22.86 -37.64 11.64
N PHE A 17 22.44 -38.88 11.92
CA PHE A 17 21.01 -39.24 11.89
C PHE A 17 20.23 -38.81 13.14
N GLY A 18 20.85 -38.87 14.32
CA GLY A 18 20.26 -38.35 15.56
C GLY A 18 20.15 -36.82 15.56
N ALA A 19 21.19 -36.13 15.07
CA ALA A 19 21.17 -34.68 14.95
C ALA A 19 20.24 -34.19 13.85
N MET A 20 20.00 -34.94 12.76
CA MET A 20 19.04 -34.53 11.71
C MET A 20 17.57 -34.68 12.12
N GLY A 21 17.24 -35.68 12.95
CA GLY A 21 15.90 -35.78 13.55
C GLY A 21 15.62 -34.63 14.52
N THR A 22 16.62 -34.22 15.30
CA THR A 22 16.51 -33.07 16.20
C THR A 22 16.67 -31.74 15.48
N LEU A 23 17.49 -31.63 14.41
CA LEU A 23 17.57 -30.42 13.59
C LEU A 23 16.27 -30.23 12.84
N LYS A 24 15.66 -31.25 12.22
CA LYS A 24 14.35 -31.09 11.57
C LYS A 24 13.26 -30.78 12.58
N ALA A 25 13.34 -31.24 13.85
CA ALA A 25 12.40 -30.86 14.91
C ALA A 25 12.69 -29.48 15.56
N GLN A 26 13.92 -29.00 15.55
CA GLN A 26 14.34 -27.68 16.08
C GLN A 26 14.28 -26.58 14.99
N ILE A 27 14.46 -26.97 13.74
CA ILE A 27 14.23 -26.19 12.52
C ILE A 27 12.79 -26.38 12.04
N ALA A 28 12.00 -27.35 12.54
CA ALA A 28 10.57 -27.57 12.18
C ALA A 28 9.67 -26.33 12.38
N GLY A 29 10.15 -25.30 13.10
CA GLY A 29 9.59 -23.96 13.03
C GLY A 29 9.65 -23.32 11.61
N THR A 30 10.21 -23.99 10.60
CA THR A 30 10.20 -23.61 9.19
C THR A 30 8.88 -23.84 8.49
N ASP A 31 7.99 -24.64 9.07
CA ASP A 31 6.62 -24.71 8.60
C ASP A 31 6.05 -23.28 8.61
N LEU A 32 5.67 -22.80 7.44
CA LEU A 32 4.79 -21.65 7.31
C LEU A 32 3.60 -21.95 8.22
N PRO A 33 3.36 -21.18 9.31
CA PRO A 33 2.26 -21.47 10.21
C PRO A 33 1.00 -21.37 9.36
N ALA A 34 0.39 -22.54 9.19
CA ALA A 34 -0.81 -22.73 8.43
C ALA A 34 -1.80 -23.36 9.40
N ILE A 35 -2.96 -22.74 9.54
CA ILE A 35 -3.99 -23.18 10.47
C ILE A 35 -5.00 -23.97 9.64
N PRO A 36 -5.35 -25.21 9.99
CA PRO A 36 -6.21 -26.05 9.14
C PRO A 36 -7.65 -25.51 8.96
N THR A 37 -7.99 -24.41 9.63
CA THR A 37 -9.30 -23.75 9.65
C THR A 37 -9.28 -22.31 9.16
N ASP A 38 -8.12 -21.78 8.74
CA ASP A 38 -8.02 -20.40 8.27
C ASP A 38 -8.35 -20.30 6.77
N VAL A 39 -9.53 -19.74 6.50
CA VAL A 39 -10.07 -19.51 5.14
C VAL A 39 -9.49 -18.25 4.48
N HIS A 40 -8.71 -17.44 5.21
CA HIS A 40 -8.09 -16.21 4.71
C HIS A 40 -6.57 -16.35 4.48
N ASP A 41 -5.99 -17.50 4.85
CA ASP A 41 -4.61 -17.88 4.59
C ASP A 41 -4.57 -19.09 3.64
N TRP A 42 -4.22 -18.88 2.37
CA TRP A 42 -4.24 -19.95 1.36
C TRP A 42 -3.24 -21.07 1.67
N ARG A 43 -2.22 -20.81 2.48
CA ARG A 43 -1.27 -21.83 2.94
C ARG A 43 -1.94 -22.94 3.74
N SER A 44 -3.10 -22.67 4.33
CA SER A 44 -3.92 -23.66 5.06
C SER A 44 -4.29 -24.88 4.22
N ILE A 45 -4.34 -24.76 2.89
CA ILE A 45 -4.59 -25.90 1.99
C ILE A 45 -3.51 -27.00 2.09
N GLN A 46 -2.27 -26.62 2.44
CA GLN A 46 -1.14 -27.54 2.55
C GLN A 46 -1.27 -28.46 3.77
N VAL A 47 -1.94 -27.99 4.83
CA VAL A 47 -2.16 -28.78 6.05
C VAL A 47 -3.55 -29.41 6.09
N ASN A 48 -4.54 -28.83 5.41
CA ASN A 48 -5.89 -29.37 5.27
C ASN A 48 -6.43 -29.11 3.85
N PRO A 49 -6.32 -30.08 2.92
CA PRO A 49 -6.75 -29.88 1.53
C PRO A 49 -8.24 -29.60 1.37
N SER A 50 -9.07 -29.93 2.37
CA SER A 50 -10.51 -29.69 2.31
C SER A 50 -10.91 -28.24 2.56
N ILE A 51 -9.99 -27.37 2.99
CA ILE A 51 -10.30 -25.95 3.19
C ILE A 51 -10.40 -25.18 1.86
N ALA A 52 -9.87 -25.76 0.78
CA ALA A 52 -9.72 -25.14 -0.54
C ALA A 52 -11.04 -24.61 -1.12
N GLY A 53 -12.16 -25.32 -0.95
CA GLY A 53 -13.47 -24.90 -1.45
C GLY A 53 -14.19 -23.86 -0.57
N LEU A 54 -13.63 -23.55 0.60
CA LEU A 54 -14.06 -22.46 1.48
C LEU A 54 -13.23 -21.19 1.32
N GLN A 55 -12.06 -21.29 0.67
CA GLN A 55 -11.18 -20.15 0.39
C GLN A 55 -11.61 -19.41 -0.89
N SER A 56 -11.21 -18.15 -1.02
CA SER A 56 -11.34 -17.40 -2.27
C SER A 56 -10.30 -17.85 -3.31
N GLY A 57 -10.54 -17.51 -4.58
CA GLY A 57 -9.59 -17.79 -5.65
C GLY A 57 -8.42 -16.82 -5.60
N ALA A 58 -7.20 -17.34 -5.53
CA ALA A 58 -6.01 -16.50 -5.49
C ALA A 58 -4.73 -17.20 -5.91
N LEU A 59 -3.72 -16.39 -6.23
CA LEU A 59 -2.31 -16.73 -6.29
C LEU A 59 -1.59 -15.98 -5.16
N GLU A 60 -0.97 -16.72 -4.25
CA GLU A 60 -0.11 -16.18 -3.19
C GLU A 60 1.33 -16.65 -3.43
N MET A 61 2.28 -15.72 -3.39
CA MET A 61 3.70 -16.01 -3.47
C MET A 61 4.39 -15.36 -2.28
N GLY A 62 5.15 -16.13 -1.52
CA GLY A 62 5.85 -15.60 -0.35
C GLY A 62 7.28 -16.08 -0.22
N TYR A 63 8.03 -15.30 0.54
CA TYR A 63 9.43 -15.53 0.85
C TYR A 63 9.70 -15.18 2.30
N ARG A 64 10.37 -16.08 3.01
CA ARG A 64 10.72 -15.97 4.41
C ARG A 64 12.22 -16.12 4.60
N VAL A 65 12.83 -15.20 5.33
CA VAL A 65 14.19 -15.30 5.83
C VAL A 65 14.13 -15.74 7.29
N LEU A 66 14.87 -16.79 7.61
CA LEU A 66 14.84 -17.42 8.93
C LEU A 66 16.07 -16.99 9.73
N HIS A 67 15.85 -16.34 10.85
CA HIS A 67 16.93 -15.99 11.76
C HIS A 67 17.17 -17.14 12.75
N ALA A 68 18.03 -18.07 12.34
CA ALA A 68 18.64 -19.03 13.25
C ALA A 68 19.64 -18.29 14.14
N GLY A 69 19.33 -18.13 15.43
CA GLY A 69 20.07 -17.27 16.35
C GLY A 69 21.56 -17.59 16.57
N PHE A 70 22.06 -18.67 15.99
CA PHE A 70 23.43 -19.15 16.10
C PHE A 70 24.29 -18.87 14.86
N ALA A 71 23.76 -18.19 13.83
CA ALA A 71 24.49 -17.89 12.59
C ALA A 71 25.01 -16.44 12.57
N ASP A 72 26.11 -16.16 13.27
CA ASP A 72 26.67 -14.82 13.53
C ASP A 72 27.10 -13.99 12.29
N ALA A 73 27.06 -14.54 11.06
CA ALA A 73 27.36 -13.78 9.85
C ALA A 73 26.68 -14.30 8.55
N GLY A 74 25.73 -15.24 8.66
CA GLY A 74 25.16 -15.98 7.53
C GLY A 74 23.65 -16.11 7.54
N THR A 75 22.94 -15.19 8.20
CA THR A 75 21.48 -15.26 8.41
C THR A 75 20.65 -15.34 7.12
N SER A 76 21.19 -14.93 5.96
CA SER A 76 20.53 -15.07 4.66
C SER A 76 20.52 -16.51 4.11
N LEU A 77 21.21 -17.46 4.75
CA LEU A 77 21.37 -18.80 4.22
C LEU A 77 20.17 -19.71 4.48
N PHE A 78 19.36 -19.41 5.49
CA PHE A 78 18.12 -20.13 5.78
C PHE A 78 16.93 -19.35 5.21
N LYS A 79 16.31 -19.92 4.18
CA LYS A 79 15.22 -19.27 3.47
C LYS A 79 14.14 -20.26 3.10
N SER A 80 12.90 -19.79 3.10
CA SER A 80 11.75 -20.53 2.61
C SER A 80 11.02 -19.67 1.57
N GLY A 81 10.69 -20.25 0.43
CA GLY A 81 9.82 -19.65 -0.57
C GLY A 81 8.60 -20.53 -0.78
N TYR A 82 7.49 -19.93 -1.16
CA TYR A 82 6.29 -20.68 -1.51
C TYR A 82 5.45 -19.98 -2.56
N VAL A 83 4.68 -20.79 -3.27
CA VAL A 83 3.65 -20.37 -4.21
C VAL A 83 2.42 -21.22 -3.93
N VAL A 84 1.27 -20.59 -3.74
CA VAL A 84 -0.03 -21.26 -3.56
C VAL A 84 -1.01 -20.68 -4.57
N LEU A 85 -1.71 -21.54 -5.27
CA LEU A 85 -2.73 -21.21 -6.24
C LEU A 85 -4.01 -21.95 -5.87
N ASN A 86 -5.13 -21.24 -5.74
CA ASN A 86 -6.41 -21.82 -5.41
C ASN A 86 -7.48 -21.39 -6.41
N PHE A 87 -8.26 -22.36 -6.89
CA PHE A 87 -9.42 -22.16 -7.75
C PHE A 87 -10.67 -22.77 -7.10
N PRO A 88 -11.35 -22.02 -6.22
CA PRO A 88 -12.54 -22.52 -5.54
C PRO A 88 -13.72 -22.60 -6.51
N ARG A 89 -14.51 -23.68 -6.39
CA ARG A 89 -15.82 -23.85 -7.04
C ARG A 89 -15.86 -23.61 -8.56
N ARG A 90 -14.72 -23.66 -9.26
CA ARG A 90 -14.67 -23.52 -10.73
C ARG A 90 -14.99 -24.81 -11.47
N LEU A 91 -15.07 -25.93 -10.75
CA LEU A 91 -15.44 -27.22 -11.28
C LEU A 91 -16.90 -27.54 -10.92
N PRO A 92 -17.63 -28.30 -11.77
CA PRO A 92 -19.01 -28.72 -11.47
C PRO A 92 -19.14 -29.40 -10.10
N GLY A 93 -20.25 -29.13 -9.41
CA GLY A 93 -20.57 -29.78 -8.12
C GLY A 93 -19.70 -29.32 -6.96
N GLU A 94 -19.55 -28.01 -6.78
CA GLU A 94 -18.87 -27.37 -5.64
C GLU A 94 -17.46 -27.93 -5.36
N SER A 95 -16.72 -28.24 -6.43
CA SER A 95 -15.37 -28.79 -6.32
C SER A 95 -14.30 -27.70 -6.51
N SER A 96 -13.18 -27.81 -5.80
CA SER A 96 -12.05 -26.91 -5.92
C SER A 96 -10.78 -27.64 -6.38
N LEU A 97 -9.89 -26.88 -6.99
CA LEU A 97 -8.56 -27.32 -7.37
C LEU A 97 -7.52 -26.35 -6.79
N GLY A 98 -6.48 -26.88 -6.18
CA GLY A 98 -5.37 -26.11 -5.68
C GLY A 98 -4.02 -26.65 -6.16
N PHE A 99 -3.02 -25.79 -6.13
CA PHE A 99 -1.62 -26.15 -6.33
C PHE A 99 -0.77 -25.42 -5.27
N ALA A 100 0.22 -26.09 -4.70
CA ALA A 100 1.24 -25.43 -3.90
C ALA A 100 2.63 -25.92 -4.27
N SER A 101 3.58 -25.01 -4.21
CA SER A 101 5.00 -25.28 -4.26
C SER A 101 5.66 -24.65 -3.06
N THR A 102 6.44 -25.41 -2.31
CA THR A 102 7.27 -24.89 -1.22
C THR A 102 8.72 -25.24 -1.49
N MET A 103 9.62 -24.36 -1.12
CA MET A 103 11.06 -24.58 -1.22
C MET A 103 11.69 -24.06 0.07
N PHE A 104 12.40 -24.93 0.77
CA PHE A 104 13.20 -24.59 1.93
C PHE A 104 14.67 -24.82 1.61
N THR A 105 15.53 -23.85 1.89
CA THR A 105 16.96 -23.92 1.59
C THR A 105 17.76 -23.59 2.83
N THR A 106 18.84 -24.35 3.03
CA THR A 106 19.89 -24.13 4.01
C THR A 106 21.26 -24.28 3.30
N PRO A 107 22.39 -24.05 4.00
CA PRO A 107 23.71 -24.32 3.43
C PRO A 107 23.97 -25.78 3.06
N ILE A 108 23.36 -26.74 3.77
CA ILE A 108 23.73 -28.16 3.64
C ILE A 108 22.68 -28.99 2.91
N TRP A 109 21.44 -28.52 2.86
CA TRP A 109 20.33 -29.22 2.22
C TRP A 109 19.22 -28.26 1.79
N GLN A 110 18.43 -28.72 0.82
CA GLN A 110 17.26 -28.08 0.26
C GLN A 110 16.12 -29.10 0.22
N GLU A 111 14.93 -28.67 0.60
CA GLU A 111 13.68 -29.43 0.50
C GLU A 111 12.75 -28.67 -0.44
N SER A 112 12.15 -29.36 -1.42
CA SER A 112 11.16 -28.77 -2.32
C SER A 112 9.93 -29.66 -2.36
N GLU A 113 8.75 -29.09 -2.22
CA GLU A 113 7.50 -29.84 -2.32
C GLU A 113 6.62 -29.26 -3.41
N LEU A 114 5.94 -30.13 -4.14
CA LEU A 114 4.94 -29.79 -5.14
C LEU A 114 3.68 -30.57 -4.82
N HIS A 115 2.55 -29.89 -4.66
CA HIS A 115 1.28 -30.52 -4.30
C HIS A 115 0.16 -30.05 -5.22
N LEU A 116 -0.69 -31.00 -5.60
CA LEU A 116 -2.00 -30.77 -6.20
C LEU A 116 -3.07 -31.12 -5.17
N PHE A 117 -4.06 -30.25 -5.06
CA PHE A 117 -5.16 -30.40 -4.12
C PHE A 117 -6.48 -30.48 -4.87
N PHE A 118 -7.34 -31.37 -4.41
CA PHE A 118 -8.71 -31.45 -4.86
C PHE A 118 -9.61 -31.46 -3.64
N SER A 119 -10.61 -30.59 -3.61
CA SER A 119 -11.66 -30.65 -2.59
C SER A 119 -13.05 -30.71 -3.21
N LYS A 120 -13.97 -31.30 -2.47
CA LYS A 120 -15.37 -31.38 -2.87
C LYS A 120 -16.26 -31.20 -1.65
N ARG A 121 -17.18 -30.24 -1.77
CA ARG A 121 -18.25 -30.05 -0.79
C ARG A 121 -19.31 -31.12 -1.01
N LEU A 122 -19.56 -31.93 0.03
CA LEU A 122 -20.59 -32.98 -0.02
C LEU A 122 -21.94 -32.46 0.45
N THR A 123 -21.93 -31.60 1.45
CA THR A 123 -23.09 -30.89 1.98
C THR A 123 -22.67 -29.46 2.33
N PRO A 124 -23.60 -28.53 2.56
CA PRO A 124 -23.25 -27.18 2.99
C PRO A 124 -22.35 -27.11 4.24
N GLN A 125 -22.38 -28.15 5.07
CA GLN A 125 -21.62 -28.22 6.32
C GLN A 125 -20.36 -29.09 6.22
N PHE A 126 -20.17 -29.88 5.15
CA PHE A 126 -19.14 -30.91 5.10
C PHE A 126 -18.37 -30.90 3.78
N GLU A 127 -17.04 -30.83 3.89
CA GLU A 127 -16.11 -30.81 2.76
C GLU A 127 -15.00 -31.84 2.95
N LEU A 128 -14.66 -32.55 1.87
CA LEU A 128 -13.54 -33.48 1.81
C LEU A 128 -12.45 -32.95 0.90
N GLY A 129 -11.21 -33.26 1.23
CA GLY A 129 -10.05 -32.88 0.43
C GLY A 129 -9.03 -34.01 0.31
N LEU A 130 -8.35 -34.06 -0.82
CA LEU A 130 -7.24 -34.95 -1.11
C LEU A 130 -6.05 -34.13 -1.61
N SER A 131 -4.85 -34.54 -1.25
CA SER A 131 -3.61 -34.00 -1.81
C SER A 131 -2.77 -35.11 -2.43
N LEU A 132 -2.16 -34.79 -3.56
CA LEU A 132 -1.15 -35.61 -4.23
C LEU A 132 0.05 -34.73 -4.50
N GLY A 133 1.19 -35.11 -3.97
CA GLY A 133 2.41 -34.32 -4.06
C GLY A 133 3.65 -35.12 -4.40
N ALA A 134 4.73 -34.38 -4.61
CA ALA A 134 6.08 -34.89 -4.78
C ALA A 134 7.02 -34.04 -3.91
N ILE A 135 7.80 -34.71 -3.06
CA ILE A 135 8.78 -34.09 -2.17
C ILE A 135 10.18 -34.42 -2.69
N ASN A 136 11.02 -33.41 -2.81
CA ASN A 136 12.43 -33.52 -3.15
C ASN A 136 13.30 -33.18 -1.95
N PHE A 137 14.25 -34.04 -1.65
CA PHE A 137 15.36 -33.75 -0.74
C PHE A 137 16.63 -33.64 -1.57
N ASN A 138 17.37 -32.54 -1.45
CA ASN A 138 18.61 -32.30 -2.17
C ASN A 138 19.71 -31.83 -1.22
N TYR A 139 20.83 -32.55 -1.16
CA TYR A 139 21.96 -32.24 -0.30
C TYR A 139 23.02 -31.43 -1.04
N GLN A 140 23.46 -30.32 -0.44
CA GLN A 140 24.44 -29.39 -1.04
C GLN A 140 25.86 -29.78 -0.60
N THR A 141 26.50 -30.58 -1.42
CA THR A 141 27.84 -31.15 -1.17
C THR A 141 28.95 -30.12 -1.12
N ALA A 142 28.76 -28.96 -1.75
CA ALA A 142 29.72 -27.85 -1.74
C ALA A 142 30.08 -27.34 -0.33
N HIS A 143 29.25 -27.63 0.67
CA HIS A 143 29.45 -27.20 2.06
C HIS A 143 29.87 -28.35 2.99
N PHE A 144 30.15 -29.54 2.45
CA PHE A 144 30.60 -30.67 3.25
C PHE A 144 32.13 -30.64 3.39
N THR A 145 32.61 -30.82 4.61
CA THR A 145 34.03 -31.05 4.86
C THR A 145 34.27 -32.55 4.87
N TYR A 146 34.82 -33.07 3.77
CA TYR A 146 35.11 -34.49 3.64
C TYR A 146 36.36 -34.87 4.43
N LEU A 147 36.23 -35.90 5.28
CA LEU A 147 37.36 -36.54 5.95
C LEU A 147 38.03 -37.59 5.06
N ASP A 148 37.30 -38.19 4.13
CA ASP A 148 37.83 -39.07 3.09
C ASP A 148 38.07 -38.30 1.78
N THR A 149 39.13 -38.68 1.07
CA THR A 149 39.68 -37.91 -0.05
C THR A 149 38.86 -37.92 -1.34
N ASP A 150 37.80 -38.73 -1.44
CA ASP A 150 36.93 -38.79 -2.63
C ASP A 150 35.44 -38.80 -2.23
N PHE A 151 34.70 -37.80 -2.72
CA PHE A 151 33.26 -37.70 -2.53
C PHE A 151 32.51 -38.86 -3.18
N ASN A 152 33.04 -39.41 -4.28
CA ASN A 152 32.40 -40.48 -5.03
C ASN A 152 32.39 -41.81 -4.28
N ASP A 153 33.22 -41.96 -3.25
CA ASP A 153 33.29 -43.17 -2.43
C ASP A 153 32.36 -43.11 -1.21
N ASP A 154 31.65 -42.00 -0.97
CA ASP A 154 30.70 -41.90 0.14
C ASP A 154 29.45 -42.76 -0.15
N PRO A 155 29.19 -43.82 0.63
CA PRO A 155 28.06 -44.72 0.41
C PRO A 155 26.70 -44.01 0.53
N VAL A 156 26.63 -42.83 1.17
CA VAL A 156 25.42 -42.02 1.29
C VAL A 156 25.01 -41.39 -0.04
N PHE A 157 25.99 -40.96 -0.83
CA PHE A 157 25.76 -40.18 -2.04
C PHE A 157 26.01 -40.95 -3.33
N ASN A 158 26.36 -42.24 -3.24
CA ASN A 158 26.62 -43.10 -4.41
C ASN A 158 25.41 -43.21 -5.36
N ASN A 159 24.18 -43.02 -4.85
CA ASN A 159 22.95 -43.00 -5.66
C ASN A 159 22.47 -41.56 -6.00
N GLY A 160 23.33 -40.57 -5.81
CA GLY A 160 23.03 -39.15 -6.02
C GLY A 160 22.73 -38.40 -4.72
N THR A 161 22.70 -37.08 -4.82
CA THR A 161 22.45 -36.16 -3.70
C THR A 161 21.00 -35.74 -3.58
N SER A 162 20.14 -36.16 -4.53
CA SER A 162 18.75 -35.73 -4.60
C SER A 162 17.78 -36.90 -4.75
N LEU A 163 16.64 -36.83 -4.06
CA LEU A 163 15.63 -37.88 -4.05
C LEU A 163 14.22 -37.29 -4.15
N TRP A 164 13.44 -37.74 -5.13
CA TRP A 164 12.01 -37.42 -5.25
C TRP A 164 11.15 -38.56 -4.70
N LYS A 165 10.11 -38.22 -3.94
CA LYS A 165 9.14 -39.17 -3.40
C LYS A 165 7.72 -38.65 -3.56
N LEU A 166 6.81 -39.56 -3.90
CA LEU A 166 5.38 -39.25 -3.91
C LEU A 166 4.91 -39.02 -2.48
N ASP A 167 4.03 -38.05 -2.28
CA ASP A 167 3.37 -37.75 -1.01
C ASP A 167 1.86 -37.72 -1.21
N THR A 168 1.09 -38.17 -0.21
CA THR A 168 -0.36 -38.09 -0.24
C THR A 168 -0.94 -37.60 1.07
N GLY A 169 -2.06 -36.89 0.98
CA GLY A 169 -2.75 -36.36 2.15
C GLY A 169 -4.27 -36.33 1.97
N PHE A 170 -4.95 -36.12 3.10
CA PHE A 170 -6.39 -36.13 3.22
C PHE A 170 -6.84 -35.04 4.18
N GLY A 171 -8.02 -34.46 3.93
CA GLY A 171 -8.58 -33.40 4.76
C GLY A 171 -10.10 -33.51 4.88
N VAL A 172 -10.61 -33.06 6.02
CA VAL A 172 -12.04 -32.94 6.31
C VAL A 172 -12.30 -31.59 6.96
N THR A 173 -13.32 -30.88 6.49
CA THR A 173 -13.80 -29.65 7.13
C THR A 173 -15.28 -29.79 7.44
N TYR A 174 -15.64 -29.45 8.68
CA TYR A 174 -17.02 -29.48 9.18
C TYR A 174 -17.41 -28.11 9.74
N THR A 175 -18.50 -27.55 9.23
CA THR A 175 -19.03 -26.23 9.59
C THR A 175 -20.43 -26.39 10.20
N PRO A 176 -20.54 -26.79 11.49
CA PRO A 176 -21.84 -27.06 12.13
C PRO A 176 -22.72 -25.81 12.20
N THR A 177 -22.11 -24.64 12.35
CA THR A 177 -22.77 -23.33 12.40
C THR A 177 -21.95 -22.32 11.61
N SER A 178 -22.51 -21.15 11.28
CA SER A 178 -21.76 -20.06 10.62
C SER A 178 -20.60 -19.51 11.46
N SER A 179 -20.59 -19.78 12.76
CA SER A 179 -19.59 -19.26 13.70
C SER A 179 -18.51 -20.27 14.07
N ILE A 180 -18.68 -21.54 13.72
CA ILE A 180 -17.77 -22.63 14.11
C ILE A 180 -17.33 -23.41 12.88
N LEU A 181 -16.03 -23.57 12.71
CA LEU A 181 -15.45 -24.44 11.68
C LEU A 181 -14.41 -25.35 12.32
N VAL A 182 -14.52 -26.64 12.06
CA VAL A 182 -13.58 -27.68 12.51
C VAL A 182 -12.86 -28.24 11.28
N GLY A 183 -11.54 -28.27 11.32
CA GLY A 183 -10.70 -28.79 10.24
C GLY A 183 -9.80 -29.90 10.75
N LEU A 184 -9.72 -31.00 10.01
CA LEU A 184 -8.82 -32.12 10.25
C LEU A 184 -8.03 -32.39 8.98
N GLY A 185 -6.71 -32.44 9.08
CA GLY A 185 -5.81 -32.78 7.99
C GLY A 185 -4.84 -33.88 8.37
N ILE A 186 -4.49 -34.72 7.41
CA ILE A 186 -3.47 -35.78 7.52
C ILE A 186 -2.55 -35.65 6.33
N THR A 187 -1.25 -35.45 6.57
CA THR A 187 -0.21 -35.45 5.53
C THR A 187 0.67 -36.69 5.63
N HIS A 188 1.44 -36.99 4.58
CA HIS A 188 2.35 -38.15 4.52
C HIS A 188 1.67 -39.49 4.77
N LEU A 189 0.45 -39.67 4.24
CA LEU A 189 -0.35 -40.87 4.46
C LEU A 189 0.35 -42.14 3.93
N ASN A 190 1.08 -42.01 2.82
CA ASN A 190 1.86 -43.08 2.21
C ASN A 190 3.26 -43.26 2.81
N ARG A 191 3.64 -42.48 3.84
CA ARG A 191 4.92 -42.57 4.56
C ARG A 191 6.13 -42.62 3.61
N PRO A 192 6.38 -41.58 2.81
CA PRO A 192 7.46 -41.60 1.83
C PRO A 192 8.81 -41.89 2.49
N ASN A 193 9.59 -42.80 1.91
CA ASN A 193 10.96 -43.07 2.32
C ASN A 193 11.89 -41.96 1.83
N VAL A 194 12.44 -41.19 2.75
CA VAL A 194 13.31 -40.03 2.51
C VAL A 194 14.80 -40.35 2.69
N SER A 195 15.14 -41.62 2.94
CA SER A 195 16.53 -42.06 3.01
C SER A 195 17.20 -42.03 1.63
N LEU A 196 18.40 -41.45 1.54
CA LEU A 196 19.25 -41.60 0.37
C LEU A 196 19.81 -43.02 0.21
N ILE A 197 19.90 -43.76 1.34
CA ILE A 197 20.37 -45.16 1.36
C ILE A 197 19.26 -46.04 1.95
N GLY A 198 18.82 -47.03 1.18
CA GLY A 198 17.91 -48.06 1.70
C GLY A 198 16.49 -47.55 2.02
N ASP A 199 15.79 -48.26 2.89
CA ASP A 199 14.36 -48.06 3.22
C ASP A 199 14.13 -47.80 4.72
N ASP A 200 15.10 -47.14 5.36
CA ASP A 200 15.13 -47.06 6.82
C ASP A 200 14.46 -45.80 7.39
N ILE A 201 14.28 -44.75 6.57
CA ILE A 201 13.79 -43.44 7.04
C ILE A 201 12.54 -43.04 6.28
N HIS A 202 11.39 -43.19 6.94
CA HIS A 202 10.10 -42.76 6.39
C HIS A 202 9.57 -41.52 7.12
N LEU A 203 8.95 -40.60 6.37
CA LEU A 203 8.10 -39.58 6.98
C LEU A 203 6.93 -40.27 7.68
N ASN A 204 6.64 -39.84 8.90
CA ASN A 204 5.47 -40.34 9.63
C ASN A 204 4.27 -39.48 9.29
N PRO A 205 3.06 -40.05 9.26
CA PRO A 205 1.85 -39.26 9.05
C PRO A 205 1.75 -38.16 10.11
N ALA A 206 1.42 -36.95 9.68
CA ALA A 206 1.19 -35.83 10.58
C ALA A 206 -0.30 -35.49 10.57
N LEU A 207 -0.91 -35.52 11.76
CA LEU A 207 -2.30 -35.16 11.99
C LEU A 207 -2.36 -33.70 12.45
N VAL A 208 -3.19 -32.90 11.81
CA VAL A 208 -3.45 -31.50 12.19
C VAL A 208 -4.95 -31.33 12.43
N LEU A 209 -5.31 -30.93 13.64
CA LEU A 209 -6.68 -30.58 14.03
C LEU A 209 -6.73 -29.08 14.28
N GLY A 210 -7.83 -28.44 13.90
CA GLY A 210 -8.11 -27.09 14.36
C GLY A 210 -9.59 -26.78 14.46
N VAL A 211 -9.88 -25.76 15.26
CA VAL A 211 -11.21 -25.22 15.47
C VAL A 211 -11.13 -23.71 15.34
N LYS A 212 -12.07 -23.12 14.62
CA LYS A 212 -12.27 -21.69 14.42
C LYS A 212 -13.58 -21.28 15.10
N PHE A 213 -13.54 -20.17 15.83
CA PHE A 213 -14.69 -19.51 16.43
C PHE A 213 -14.77 -18.06 15.96
N ASN A 214 -15.88 -17.68 15.33
CA ASN A 214 -16.11 -16.32 14.85
C ASN A 214 -16.80 -15.46 15.93
N LEU A 215 -16.18 -14.36 16.31
CA LEU A 215 -16.64 -13.35 17.28
C LEU A 215 -16.86 -12.01 16.57
N GLN A 216 -17.70 -12.03 15.52
CA GLN A 216 -18.02 -10.89 14.66
C GLN A 216 -16.80 -10.29 13.94
N GLN A 217 -16.07 -9.36 14.57
CA GLN A 217 -14.91 -8.66 14.00
C GLN A 217 -13.59 -9.39 14.29
N ALA A 218 -13.60 -10.29 15.26
CA ALA A 218 -12.46 -11.12 15.62
C ALA A 218 -12.79 -12.59 15.39
N THR A 219 -11.80 -13.38 15.02
CA THR A 219 -11.89 -14.83 14.92
C THR A 219 -10.80 -15.43 15.78
N VAL A 220 -11.12 -16.46 16.55
CA VAL A 220 -10.14 -17.22 17.35
C VAL A 220 -9.98 -18.60 16.73
N HIS A 221 -8.73 -18.99 16.49
CA HIS A 221 -8.36 -20.32 16.05
C HIS A 221 -7.61 -21.02 17.18
N ALA A 222 -7.90 -22.30 17.38
CA ALA A 222 -7.08 -23.21 18.16
C ALA A 222 -6.68 -24.39 17.26
N SER A 223 -5.42 -24.79 17.30
CA SER A 223 -4.92 -25.90 16.51
C SER A 223 -4.01 -26.82 17.33
N ALA A 224 -3.94 -28.07 16.92
CA ALA A 224 -3.01 -29.07 17.44
C ALA A 224 -2.46 -29.88 16.27
N LYS A 225 -1.14 -30.10 16.26
CA LYS A 225 -0.42 -30.94 15.31
C LYS A 225 0.26 -32.06 16.08
N THR A 226 0.15 -33.28 15.58
CA THR A 226 0.85 -34.44 16.14
C THR A 226 1.42 -35.32 15.05
N SER A 227 2.64 -35.79 15.26
CA SER A 227 3.35 -36.80 14.47
C SER A 227 4.12 -37.70 15.45
N LYS A 228 4.77 -38.75 14.96
CA LYS A 228 5.57 -39.66 15.81
C LYS A 228 6.62 -38.93 16.66
N TYR A 229 7.18 -37.82 16.18
CA TYR A 229 8.29 -37.12 16.82
C TYR A 229 8.00 -35.68 17.20
N THR A 230 6.86 -35.13 16.78
CA THR A 230 6.53 -33.72 16.99
C THR A 230 5.09 -33.60 17.45
N SER A 231 4.87 -32.95 18.58
CA SER A 231 3.56 -32.45 18.97
C SER A 231 3.64 -30.94 19.17
N GLY A 232 2.57 -30.25 18.83
CA GLY A 232 2.46 -28.82 19.02
C GLY A 232 1.00 -28.42 19.07
N SER A 233 0.75 -27.32 19.77
CA SER A 233 -0.53 -26.62 19.75
C SER A 233 -0.30 -25.14 19.49
N GLY A 234 -1.33 -24.49 18.94
CA GLY A 234 -1.31 -23.07 18.64
C GLY A 234 -2.66 -22.43 18.86
N THR A 235 -2.65 -21.13 19.16
CA THR A 235 -3.84 -20.29 19.22
C THR A 235 -3.58 -19.01 18.45
N VAL A 236 -4.55 -18.58 17.65
CA VAL A 236 -4.42 -17.39 16.81
C VAL A 236 -5.65 -16.52 16.95
N ILE A 237 -5.44 -15.24 17.18
CA ILE A 237 -6.48 -14.21 17.09
C ILE A 237 -6.31 -13.55 15.74
N GLN A 238 -7.38 -13.58 14.95
CA GLN A 238 -7.46 -12.96 13.64
C GLN A 238 -8.46 -11.80 13.69
N LEU A 239 -8.04 -10.63 13.24
CA LEU A 239 -8.91 -9.51 12.91
C LEU A 239 -9.03 -9.44 11.38
N SER A 240 -10.24 -9.26 10.87
CA SER A 240 -10.49 -9.23 9.43
C SER A 240 -11.40 -8.08 9.05
N HIS A 241 -11.05 -7.39 7.97
CA HIS A 241 -11.86 -6.35 7.33
C HIS A 241 -11.81 -6.56 5.82
N SER A 242 -12.97 -6.55 5.14
CA SER A 242 -13.07 -6.83 3.70
C SER A 242 -12.18 -5.90 2.86
N GLU A 243 -12.19 -4.61 3.18
CA GLU A 243 -11.40 -3.62 2.46
C GLU A 243 -9.93 -3.55 2.88
N LEU A 244 -9.61 -3.59 4.17
CA LEU A 244 -8.25 -3.36 4.68
C LEU A 244 -7.37 -4.62 4.64
N GLY A 245 -7.94 -5.80 4.85
CA GLY A 245 -7.22 -7.07 4.92
C GLY A 245 -7.35 -7.76 6.28
N THR A 246 -6.31 -8.48 6.70
CA THR A 246 -6.32 -9.29 7.93
C THR A 246 -5.11 -9.01 8.80
N ALA A 247 -5.27 -9.15 10.11
CA ALA A 247 -4.18 -9.15 11.07
C ALA A 247 -4.28 -10.39 11.96
N HIS A 248 -3.20 -11.15 12.04
CA HIS A 248 -3.09 -12.36 12.84
C HIS A 248 -2.07 -12.15 13.95
N LEU A 249 -2.41 -12.55 15.16
CA LEU A 249 -1.51 -12.67 16.29
C LEU A 249 -1.61 -14.10 16.81
N GLY A 250 -0.53 -14.85 16.70
CA GLY A 250 -0.46 -16.26 17.05
C GLY A 250 0.54 -16.56 18.16
N LEU A 251 0.21 -17.58 18.95
CA LEU A 251 1.09 -18.22 19.91
C LEU A 251 1.04 -19.72 19.65
N ASP A 252 2.16 -20.28 19.25
CA ASP A 252 2.38 -21.71 19.11
C ASP A 252 3.28 -22.21 20.25
N THR A 253 3.52 -23.52 20.34
CA THR A 253 4.34 -24.14 21.40
C THR A 253 5.78 -23.61 21.45
N ASP A 254 6.32 -23.18 20.32
CA ASP A 254 7.71 -22.78 20.16
C ASP A 254 7.90 -21.33 19.69
N ARG A 255 6.82 -20.59 19.38
CA ARG A 255 6.92 -19.22 18.86
C ARG A 255 5.71 -18.33 19.16
N ILE A 256 5.94 -17.04 19.23
CA ILE A 256 4.92 -15.98 19.06
C ILE A 256 5.09 -15.40 17.67
N TRP A 257 4.00 -15.10 16.98
CA TRP A 257 4.08 -14.54 15.65
C TRP A 257 2.96 -13.56 15.36
N ALA A 258 3.24 -12.63 14.46
CA ALA A 258 2.28 -11.66 13.95
C ALA A 258 2.34 -11.66 12.43
N ARG A 259 1.19 -11.65 11.76
CA ARG A 259 1.11 -11.56 10.29
C ARG A 259 0.05 -10.54 9.92
N GLY A 260 0.42 -9.53 9.16
CA GLY A 260 -0.49 -8.56 8.60
C GLY A 260 -0.64 -8.79 7.10
N ARG A 261 -1.86 -8.74 6.61
CA ARG A 261 -2.19 -8.69 5.18
C ARG A 261 -2.93 -7.39 4.93
N LEU A 262 -2.39 -6.59 4.03
CA LEU A 262 -3.00 -5.37 3.53
C LEU A 262 -3.53 -5.61 2.14
N ASN A 263 -4.80 -5.33 1.95
CA ASN A 263 -5.37 -5.38 0.63
C ASN A 263 -5.17 -4.04 -0.09
N MET A 264 -4.60 -4.08 -1.30
CA MET A 264 -4.33 -2.89 -2.11
C MET A 264 -5.52 -2.59 -3.05
N ARG A 265 -5.44 -1.55 -3.89
CA ARG A 265 -6.51 -1.30 -4.89
C ARG A 265 -6.57 -2.46 -5.90
N GLY A 266 -7.77 -2.99 -6.16
CA GLY A 266 -7.98 -4.08 -7.12
C GLY A 266 -7.71 -5.47 -6.53
N PRO A 267 -7.25 -6.45 -7.32
CA PRO A 267 -7.04 -7.83 -6.87
C PRO A 267 -5.76 -8.04 -6.05
N PHE A 268 -4.92 -7.01 -5.92
CA PHE A 268 -3.61 -7.13 -5.30
C PHE A 268 -3.68 -7.02 -3.78
N GLY A 269 -2.86 -7.82 -3.09
CA GLY A 269 -2.62 -7.75 -1.66
C GLY A 269 -1.15 -7.94 -1.35
N PHE A 270 -0.73 -7.41 -0.21
CA PHE A 270 0.62 -7.57 0.34
C PHE A 270 0.50 -8.11 1.76
N ALA A 271 1.33 -9.09 2.12
CA ALA A 271 1.40 -9.58 3.48
C ALA A 271 2.83 -9.54 4.02
N TYR A 272 2.93 -9.32 5.31
CA TYR A 272 4.18 -9.32 6.06
C TYR A 272 4.00 -10.07 7.37
N GLY A 273 4.94 -10.97 7.68
CA GLY A 273 4.93 -11.81 8.87
C GLY A 273 6.21 -11.68 9.68
N MET A 274 6.09 -11.74 11.00
CA MET A 274 7.19 -11.79 11.96
C MET A 274 6.99 -12.98 12.90
N TYR A 275 8.05 -13.76 13.12
CA TYR A 275 8.02 -14.98 13.90
C TYR A 275 9.14 -14.99 14.94
N PHE A 276 8.79 -14.90 16.21
CA PHE A 276 9.73 -14.87 17.32
C PHE A 276 9.74 -16.21 18.06
N PRO A 277 10.87 -16.92 18.14
CA PRO A 277 10.95 -18.13 18.95
C PRO A 277 10.82 -17.78 20.44
N ILE A 278 10.10 -18.61 21.20
CA ILE A 278 9.96 -18.50 22.67
C ILE A 278 10.64 -19.65 23.42
N ASN A 279 11.31 -20.54 22.70
CA ASN A 279 12.13 -21.62 23.25
C ASN A 279 13.55 -21.12 23.58
N ASP A 280 14.48 -22.04 23.82
CA ASP A 280 15.88 -21.75 24.19
C ASP A 280 16.62 -20.85 23.18
N PHE A 281 16.09 -20.67 21.96
CA PHE A 281 16.65 -19.77 20.95
C PHE A 281 16.16 -18.32 21.04
N ALA A 282 15.21 -18.00 21.93
CA ALA A 282 14.66 -16.66 22.09
C ALA A 282 15.74 -15.61 22.39
N GLY A 283 16.78 -15.98 23.15
CA GLY A 283 17.89 -15.08 23.48
C GLY A 283 18.91 -14.86 22.36
N GLN A 284 18.81 -15.61 21.27
CA GLN A 284 19.80 -15.62 20.18
C GLN A 284 19.19 -15.20 18.83
N SER A 285 17.88 -15.29 18.65
CA SER A 285 17.21 -14.97 17.38
C SER A 285 16.63 -13.55 17.38
N ALA A 286 16.81 -12.83 16.26
CA ALA A 286 16.10 -11.57 15.99
C ALA A 286 14.66 -11.78 15.48
N GLY A 287 14.21 -13.04 15.36
CA GLY A 287 12.94 -13.40 14.74
C GLY A 287 13.04 -13.56 13.23
N SER A 288 12.16 -14.36 12.64
CA SER A 288 12.09 -14.59 11.19
C SER A 288 11.09 -13.63 10.54
N HIS A 289 11.35 -13.27 9.28
CA HIS A 289 10.55 -12.30 8.54
C HIS A 289 10.01 -12.93 7.26
N GLU A 290 8.75 -12.68 6.96
CA GLU A 290 8.07 -13.13 5.74
C GLU A 290 7.51 -11.93 4.99
N ILE A 291 7.66 -11.94 3.68
CA ILE A 291 6.94 -11.07 2.75
C ILE A 291 6.15 -11.94 1.78
N ALA A 292 4.94 -11.52 1.43
CA ALA A 292 4.14 -12.20 0.42
C ALA A 292 3.34 -11.22 -0.44
N VAL A 293 3.15 -11.59 -1.70
CA VAL A 293 2.32 -10.90 -2.67
C VAL A 293 1.15 -11.81 -3.02
N ILE A 294 -0.04 -11.23 -3.04
CA ILE A 294 -1.30 -11.94 -3.23
C ILE A 294 -2.01 -11.31 -4.43
N TYR A 295 -2.56 -12.14 -5.30
CA TYR A 295 -3.46 -11.76 -6.37
C TYR A 295 -4.75 -12.57 -6.25
N GLU A 296 -5.84 -11.92 -5.84
CA GLU A 296 -7.15 -12.54 -5.69
C GLU A 296 -7.95 -12.44 -7.00
N PHE A 297 -8.33 -13.59 -7.56
CA PHE A 297 -9.14 -13.66 -8.78
C PHE A 297 -10.56 -13.11 -8.56
N ASP A 298 -11.12 -13.41 -7.39
CA ASP A 298 -12.54 -13.22 -7.10
C ASP A 298 -12.73 -12.35 -5.85
N ARG A 299 -11.94 -11.27 -5.71
CA ARG A 299 -11.99 -10.38 -4.54
C ARG A 299 -13.33 -9.67 -4.35
N GLN A 300 -14.18 -9.63 -5.37
CA GLN A 300 -15.54 -9.13 -5.17
C GLN A 300 -16.23 -10.02 -4.15
N GLU A 301 -16.77 -9.42 -3.08
CA GLU A 301 -17.56 -10.14 -2.08
C GLU A 301 -18.48 -11.11 -2.82
N GLN A 302 -18.30 -12.42 -2.58
CA GLN A 302 -19.29 -13.41 -2.99
C GLN A 302 -20.57 -12.96 -2.31
N LYS A 303 -21.44 -12.30 -3.07
CA LYS A 303 -22.82 -12.06 -2.64
C LYS A 303 -23.32 -13.44 -2.26
N ILE A 304 -23.68 -13.60 -0.99
CA ILE A 304 -24.28 -14.84 -0.51
C ILE A 304 -25.40 -15.13 -1.49
N GLU A 305 -25.25 -16.18 -2.29
CA GLU A 305 -26.33 -16.66 -3.12
C GLU A 305 -27.41 -17.08 -2.12
N LEU A 306 -28.39 -16.20 -1.96
CA LEU A 306 -29.59 -16.51 -1.22
C LEU A 306 -30.15 -17.74 -1.93
N SER A 307 -30.25 -18.84 -1.19
CA SER A 307 -30.91 -20.06 -1.68
C SER A 307 -32.20 -19.66 -2.36
N GLU A 308 -32.37 -20.09 -3.61
CA GLU A 308 -33.59 -19.81 -4.35
C GLU A 308 -34.77 -20.17 -3.43
N PRO A 309 -35.77 -19.27 -3.34
CA PRO A 309 -37.04 -19.61 -2.71
C PRO A 309 -37.46 -21.03 -3.10
N PRO A 310 -37.93 -21.85 -2.14
CA PRO A 310 -38.64 -23.07 -2.47
C PRO A 310 -39.68 -22.80 -3.57
N ASP A 311 -39.86 -23.71 -4.53
CA ASP A 311 -40.82 -23.56 -5.65
C ASP A 311 -42.27 -23.30 -5.17
N ASP A 312 -42.57 -23.60 -3.90
CA ASP A 312 -43.86 -23.39 -3.24
C ASP A 312 -43.98 -22.05 -2.48
N TRP A 313 -42.94 -21.20 -2.47
CA TRP A 313 -43.09 -19.78 -2.12
C TRP A 313 -43.90 -19.10 -3.21
N GLN A 314 -45.22 -19.15 -3.06
CA GLN A 314 -46.14 -18.25 -3.75
C GLN A 314 -45.57 -16.84 -3.64
N THR A 315 -45.38 -16.18 -4.78
CA THR A 315 -44.89 -14.81 -4.85
C THR A 315 -45.71 -13.98 -3.86
N PHE A 316 -45.12 -13.68 -2.71
CA PHE A 316 -45.69 -12.70 -1.80
C PHE A 316 -45.55 -11.39 -2.57
N LEU A 317 -46.60 -11.08 -3.33
CA LEU A 317 -46.91 -9.75 -3.79
C LEU A 317 -47.65 -9.15 -2.60
N PRO A 318 -46.95 -8.54 -1.60
CA PRO A 318 -47.69 -7.66 -0.72
C PRO A 318 -48.44 -6.70 -1.66
N GLU A 319 -49.67 -6.35 -1.31
CA GLU A 319 -50.24 -5.11 -1.84
C GLU A 319 -49.24 -4.02 -1.46
N MET A 320 -48.29 -3.75 -2.36
CA MET A 320 -47.30 -2.72 -2.17
C MET A 320 -48.16 -1.49 -2.01
N PRO A 321 -48.22 -0.87 -0.82
CA PRO A 321 -48.89 0.40 -0.71
C PRO A 321 -48.27 1.23 -1.82
N THR A 322 -49.11 1.87 -2.63
CA THR A 322 -48.61 2.79 -3.64
C THR A 322 -47.87 3.87 -2.88
N ILE A 323 -46.56 3.66 -2.68
CA ILE A 323 -45.67 4.66 -2.13
C ILE A 323 -45.72 5.71 -3.21
N ARG A 324 -46.52 6.75 -2.96
CA ARG A 324 -46.43 8.00 -3.70
C ARG A 324 -45.03 8.51 -3.39
N VAL A 325 -44.06 8.09 -4.21
CA VAL A 325 -42.72 8.62 -4.17
C VAL A 325 -42.91 10.09 -4.51
N GLU A 326 -42.82 10.94 -3.49
CA GLU A 326 -42.90 12.37 -3.70
C GLU A 326 -41.77 12.73 -4.67
N PRO A 327 -42.03 13.52 -5.72
CA PRO A 327 -41.01 13.83 -6.70
C PRO A 327 -39.81 14.51 -6.01
N GLN A 328 -38.62 13.97 -6.22
CA GLN A 328 -37.38 14.44 -5.59
C GLN A 328 -36.41 14.99 -6.65
N ILE A 329 -35.77 16.12 -6.31
CA ILE A 329 -34.60 16.63 -7.02
C ILE A 329 -33.39 16.48 -6.10
N ILE A 330 -32.29 15.94 -6.63
CA ILE A 330 -31.01 15.84 -5.92
C ILE A 330 -30.01 16.79 -6.60
N ALA A 331 -29.17 17.45 -5.80
CA ALA A 331 -28.01 18.19 -6.29
C ALA A 331 -26.71 17.59 -5.75
N TRP A 332 -25.72 17.43 -6.61
CA TRP A 332 -24.43 16.81 -6.29
C TRP A 332 -23.29 17.60 -6.93
N ALA A 333 -22.24 17.93 -6.16
CA ALA A 333 -21.05 18.60 -6.67
C ALA A 333 -20.12 17.61 -7.42
N GLU A 334 -19.65 17.96 -8.61
CA GLU A 334 -18.76 17.11 -9.43
C GLU A 334 -17.30 17.06 -8.92
N GLY A 335 -16.98 17.74 -7.81
CA GLY A 335 -15.66 17.79 -7.20
C GLY A 335 -15.72 17.94 -5.68
N ASP A 336 -14.60 18.35 -5.08
CA ASP A 336 -14.51 18.55 -3.63
C ASP A 336 -15.50 19.61 -3.16
N GLU A 337 -16.28 19.29 -2.12
CA GLU A 337 -17.18 20.24 -1.45
C GLU A 337 -16.39 21.19 -0.52
N SER A 338 -15.26 21.68 -1.00
CA SER A 338 -14.41 22.63 -0.30
C SER A 338 -13.73 23.62 -1.25
N VAL A 339 -13.44 24.82 -0.75
CA VAL A 339 -12.76 25.88 -1.50
C VAL A 339 -11.73 26.60 -0.65
N ASP A 340 -10.60 26.93 -1.28
CA ASP A 340 -9.53 27.72 -0.70
C ASP A 340 -9.65 29.15 -1.17
N ILE A 341 -10.02 30.03 -0.26
CA ILE A 341 -9.98 31.48 -0.48
C ILE A 341 -8.56 31.93 -0.17
N VAL A 342 -7.75 32.08 -1.21
CA VAL A 342 -6.39 32.59 -1.09
C VAL A 342 -6.44 34.11 -1.00
N SER A 343 -5.86 34.65 0.06
CA SER A 343 -5.61 36.07 0.25
C SER A 343 -4.11 36.29 0.28
N LYS A 344 -3.60 36.98 -0.74
CA LYS A 344 -2.17 37.23 -0.95
C LYS A 344 -1.91 38.72 -0.83
N LYS A 345 -1.17 39.10 0.21
CA LYS A 345 -0.70 40.47 0.42
C LYS A 345 0.75 40.55 0.00
N ILE A 346 1.06 41.39 -0.97
CA ILE A 346 2.42 41.57 -1.47
C ILE A 346 2.87 42.97 -1.07
N LYS A 347 3.88 43.02 -0.20
CA LYS A 347 4.58 44.24 0.18
C LYS A 347 5.90 44.32 -0.56
N ARG A 348 6.21 45.47 -1.16
CA ARG A 348 7.44 45.70 -1.90
C ARG A 348 8.22 46.85 -1.31
N ASP A 349 9.44 46.56 -0.88
CA ASP A 349 10.40 47.57 -0.46
C ASP A 349 11.44 47.75 -1.57
N VAL A 350 11.40 48.91 -2.21
CA VAL A 350 12.29 49.23 -3.33
C VAL A 350 13.41 50.12 -2.83
N ASN A 351 14.65 49.65 -2.97
CA ASN A 351 15.82 50.42 -2.58
C ASN A 351 15.88 51.74 -3.36
N SER A 352 15.95 52.86 -2.65
CA SER A 352 15.98 54.21 -3.22
C SER A 352 17.17 54.47 -4.15
N LYS A 353 18.20 53.62 -4.12
CA LYS A 353 19.38 53.68 -5.02
C LYS A 353 19.15 53.04 -6.39
N LEU A 354 17.99 52.43 -6.64
CA LEU A 354 17.65 51.87 -7.95
C LEU A 354 17.16 52.96 -8.89
N ASP A 355 17.83 53.11 -10.04
CA ASP A 355 17.38 53.98 -11.12
C ASP A 355 16.25 53.33 -11.96
N SER A 356 15.59 54.14 -12.78
CA SER A 356 14.50 53.67 -13.64
C SER A 356 14.95 52.59 -14.63
N THR A 357 16.22 52.61 -15.05
CA THR A 357 16.82 51.60 -15.93
C THR A 357 16.99 50.25 -15.24
N ALA A 358 17.30 50.23 -13.93
CA ALA A 358 17.33 49.01 -13.15
C ALA A 358 15.92 48.46 -12.92
N LEU A 359 14.95 49.33 -12.59
CA LEU A 359 13.56 48.92 -12.39
C LEU A 359 12.89 48.41 -13.67
N SER A 360 13.25 48.95 -14.85
CA SER A 360 12.71 48.49 -16.14
C SER A 360 13.17 47.09 -16.54
N LYS A 361 14.16 46.52 -15.83
CA LYS A 361 14.61 45.13 -16.06
C LYS A 361 13.79 44.11 -15.28
N LEU A 362 13.02 44.56 -14.29
CA LEU A 362 12.14 43.70 -13.52
C LEU A 362 10.98 43.27 -14.42
N THR A 363 10.61 42.01 -14.32
CA THR A 363 9.42 41.46 -14.92
C THR A 363 8.23 41.55 -13.97
N LEU A 364 7.01 41.38 -14.48
CA LEU A 364 5.83 41.24 -13.62
C LEU A 364 5.98 40.06 -12.64
N PHE A 365 6.70 39.02 -13.04
CA PHE A 365 6.99 37.87 -12.18
C PHE A 365 7.92 38.25 -11.01
N ASP A 366 8.98 39.01 -11.25
CA ASP A 366 9.91 39.48 -10.20
C ASP A 366 9.21 40.36 -9.16
N LEU A 367 8.15 41.04 -9.59
CA LEU A 367 7.28 41.82 -8.72
C LEU A 367 6.21 40.97 -8.03
N GLY A 368 6.18 39.65 -8.22
CA GLY A 368 5.14 38.76 -7.70
C GLY A 368 3.73 39.06 -8.23
N LEU A 369 3.62 39.78 -9.35
CA LEU A 369 2.37 40.17 -9.99
C LEU A 369 1.78 39.07 -10.90
N VAL A 370 2.58 38.05 -11.23
CA VAL A 370 2.12 36.87 -11.96
C VAL A 370 1.68 35.80 -10.95
N ASP A 371 0.46 35.30 -11.12
CA ASP A 371 -0.10 34.25 -10.27
C ASP A 371 0.65 32.93 -10.49
N THR A 372 1.63 32.66 -9.63
CA THR A 372 2.26 31.33 -9.50
C THR A 372 1.27 30.23 -9.09
N ILE A 373 0.01 30.58 -8.82
CA ILE A 373 -1.02 29.68 -8.30
C ILE A 373 -1.95 29.17 -9.42
N ASN A 374 -1.93 29.81 -10.61
CA ASN A 374 -2.55 29.27 -11.83
C ASN A 374 -1.64 28.29 -12.59
N VAL A 375 -0.47 27.96 -12.03
CA VAL A 375 0.27 26.77 -12.46
C VAL A 375 -0.58 25.60 -11.97
N GLY A 376 -1.34 24.99 -12.89
CA GLY A 376 -2.34 23.97 -12.59
C GLY A 376 -1.82 22.95 -11.58
N SER A 377 -2.71 22.50 -10.70
CA SER A 377 -2.47 21.59 -9.56
C SER A 377 -1.88 20.22 -9.92
N GLU A 378 -1.43 19.99 -11.15
CA GLU A 378 -0.50 18.92 -11.48
C GLU A 378 0.93 19.38 -11.18
N ILE A 379 1.23 19.51 -9.88
CA ILE A 379 2.62 19.39 -9.42
C ILE A 379 2.95 17.91 -9.56
N THR A 380 3.38 17.50 -10.75
CA THR A 380 4.00 16.19 -10.93
C THR A 380 5.32 16.20 -10.16
N THR A 381 5.35 15.52 -9.02
CA THR A 381 6.61 15.10 -8.39
C THR A 381 7.33 14.23 -9.41
N PHE A 382 8.35 14.81 -10.07
CA PHE A 382 9.18 14.10 -11.02
C PHE A 382 10.09 13.13 -10.25
N GLU A 383 10.03 11.84 -10.57
CA GLU A 383 11.03 10.89 -10.05
C GLU A 383 12.36 11.11 -10.79
N PRO A 384 13.45 11.46 -10.10
CA PRO A 384 14.72 11.73 -10.75
C PRO A 384 15.19 10.48 -11.50
N HIS A 385 15.46 10.64 -12.80
CA HIS A 385 16.26 9.64 -13.52
C HIS A 385 17.64 9.58 -12.85
N LYS A 386 18.04 8.37 -12.42
CA LYS A 386 19.33 8.11 -11.79
C LYS A 386 20.48 8.32 -12.79
N HIS A 387 20.86 9.56 -13.04
CA HIS A 387 22.17 9.88 -13.59
C HIS A 387 23.09 10.21 -12.42
N SER A 388 24.21 9.49 -12.30
CA SER A 388 25.16 9.75 -11.24
C SER A 388 25.96 11.00 -11.57
N LEU A 389 26.15 11.90 -10.60
CA LEU A 389 26.96 13.12 -10.65
C LEU A 389 28.36 12.90 -11.27
N ARG A 390 28.91 11.69 -11.12
CA ARG A 390 30.20 11.29 -11.67
C ARG A 390 30.21 11.19 -13.20
N ASP A 391 29.08 10.90 -13.83
CA ASP A 391 28.98 10.74 -15.27
C ASP A 391 28.86 12.10 -15.99
N THR A 392 28.23 13.08 -15.34
CA THR A 392 27.95 14.42 -15.91
C THR A 392 29.11 15.40 -15.70
N LEU A 393 29.86 15.29 -14.60
CA LEU A 393 31.01 16.18 -14.32
C LEU A 393 32.14 16.05 -15.36
N HIS A 394 32.24 14.91 -16.05
CA HIS A 394 33.29 14.70 -17.04
C HIS A 394 33.01 15.32 -18.42
N THR A 395 31.77 15.75 -18.72
CA THR A 395 31.39 16.05 -20.11
C THR A 395 31.02 17.50 -20.44
N ARG A 396 30.87 18.43 -19.49
CA ARG A 396 30.63 19.84 -19.83
C ARG A 396 31.34 20.84 -18.92
N SER A 397 32.13 21.71 -19.55
CA SER A 397 32.83 22.85 -18.97
C SER A 397 31.89 23.76 -18.15
N LEU A 398 31.96 23.66 -16.82
CA LEU A 398 31.31 24.55 -15.84
C LEU A 398 31.86 25.99 -15.82
N GLY A 399 32.25 26.55 -16.97
CA GLY A 399 32.75 27.93 -17.08
C GLY A 399 31.72 29.02 -16.71
N TYR A 400 30.44 28.65 -16.55
CA TYR A 400 29.35 29.58 -16.24
C TYR A 400 28.74 29.41 -14.82
N VAL A 401 29.15 28.40 -14.06
CA VAL A 401 28.51 28.08 -12.76
C VAL A 401 29.35 28.51 -11.55
N THR A 402 30.64 28.80 -11.73
CA THR A 402 31.60 29.04 -10.64
C THR A 402 31.75 30.51 -10.26
N ARG A 403 30.65 31.18 -9.86
CA ARG A 403 30.82 32.38 -9.02
C ARG A 403 30.91 31.92 -7.57
N GLU A 404 32.05 32.15 -6.92
CA GLU A 404 32.32 31.84 -5.50
C GLU A 404 31.17 32.28 -4.56
N ASN A 405 30.54 33.42 -4.88
CA ASN A 405 29.39 33.93 -4.13
C ASN A 405 28.16 33.00 -4.15
N TYR A 406 28.03 32.16 -5.18
CA TYR A 406 26.94 31.23 -5.32
C TYR A 406 27.05 30.05 -4.35
N PHE A 407 28.24 29.47 -4.24
CA PHE A 407 28.51 28.41 -3.26
C PHE A 407 28.40 28.95 -1.83
N LYS A 408 28.93 30.14 -1.56
CA LYS A 408 28.75 30.81 -0.26
C LYS A 408 27.26 30.97 0.12
N PHE A 409 26.41 31.25 -0.85
CA PHE A 409 24.96 31.31 -0.63
C PHE A 409 24.37 29.93 -0.30
N LEU A 410 24.72 28.89 -1.06
CA LEU A 410 24.22 27.53 -0.81
C LEU A 410 24.69 26.99 0.54
N ASP A 411 25.94 27.28 0.92
CA ASP A 411 26.49 26.92 2.23
C ASP A 411 25.68 27.59 3.35
N SER A 412 25.36 28.89 3.20
CA SER A 412 24.52 29.63 4.15
C SER A 412 23.10 29.06 4.22
N LEU A 413 22.48 28.77 3.07
CA LEU A 413 21.13 28.19 3.01
C LEU A 413 21.09 26.80 3.67
N ALA A 414 22.11 25.97 3.45
CA ALA A 414 22.20 24.65 4.06
C ALA A 414 22.38 24.71 5.58
N VAL A 415 23.13 25.70 6.10
CA VAL A 415 23.20 25.94 7.54
C VAL A 415 21.81 26.30 8.09
N ASP A 416 21.08 27.18 7.42
CA ASP A 416 19.72 27.56 7.82
C ASP A 416 18.74 26.38 7.83
N LEU A 417 18.75 25.54 6.80
CA LEU A 417 17.84 24.39 6.69
C LEU A 417 18.16 23.28 7.70
N ARG A 418 19.43 23.15 8.11
CA ARG A 418 19.86 22.19 9.15
C ARG A 418 19.52 22.67 10.55
N LEU A 419 19.69 23.96 10.83
CA LEU A 419 19.47 24.51 12.17
C LEU A 419 17.99 24.69 12.52
N ASP A 420 17.12 24.93 11.53
CA ASP A 420 15.70 25.18 11.76
C ASP A 420 14.82 24.05 11.21
N SER A 421 14.22 23.26 12.09
CA SER A 421 13.33 22.14 11.74
C SER A 421 12.06 22.56 10.99
N ASN A 422 11.68 23.83 11.00
CA ASN A 422 10.47 24.33 10.35
C ASN A 422 10.73 25.00 8.99
N LYS A 423 11.99 25.29 8.64
CA LYS A 423 12.33 25.84 7.31
C LYS A 423 12.34 24.74 6.26
N THR A 424 11.76 25.05 5.10
CA THR A 424 11.88 24.29 3.85
C THR A 424 12.24 25.23 2.71
N ALA A 425 13.02 24.75 1.75
CA ALA A 425 13.32 25.46 0.52
C ALA A 425 12.54 24.85 -0.64
N HIS A 426 11.88 25.68 -1.44
CA HIS A 426 11.24 25.26 -2.68
C HIS A 426 11.97 25.94 -3.83
N ILE A 427 12.65 25.15 -4.67
CA ILE A 427 13.37 25.64 -5.84
C ILE A 427 12.48 25.39 -7.06
N ILE A 428 11.99 26.45 -7.67
CA ILE A 428 11.16 26.40 -8.88
C ILE A 428 12.02 26.84 -10.06
N THR A 429 12.07 26.03 -11.12
CA THR A 429 12.92 26.31 -12.28
C THR A 429 12.25 25.95 -13.60
N PRO A 430 12.55 26.69 -14.68
CA PRO A 430 12.26 26.21 -16.03
C PRO A 430 13.11 24.96 -16.34
N ASN A 431 12.62 24.12 -17.24
CA ASN A 431 13.29 22.90 -17.69
C ASN A 431 14.70 23.16 -18.26
N SER A 432 14.92 24.33 -18.87
CA SER A 432 16.22 24.72 -19.43
C SER A 432 17.35 24.87 -18.42
N THR A 433 17.04 25.03 -17.13
CA THR A 433 18.03 25.15 -16.04
C THR A 433 17.99 23.97 -15.07
N MET A 434 17.26 22.91 -15.40
CA MET A 434 17.02 21.77 -14.52
C MET A 434 18.31 21.01 -14.19
N GLU A 435 19.18 20.79 -15.18
CA GLU A 435 20.49 20.12 -14.99
C GLU A 435 21.32 20.84 -13.93
N ARG A 436 21.29 22.18 -13.91
CA ARG A 436 22.01 22.99 -12.92
C ARG A 436 21.44 22.81 -11.51
N ILE A 437 20.13 22.66 -11.39
CA ILE A 437 19.46 22.55 -10.09
C ILE A 437 19.55 21.14 -9.53
N TYR A 438 19.64 20.11 -10.37
CA TYR A 438 20.04 18.79 -9.90
C TYR A 438 21.44 18.80 -9.29
N LEU A 439 22.42 19.41 -9.98
CA LEU A 439 23.77 19.56 -9.44
C LEU A 439 23.78 20.32 -8.10
N MET A 440 22.88 21.29 -7.92
CA MET A 440 22.73 21.98 -6.63
C MET A 440 22.05 21.13 -5.57
N GLY A 441 20.99 20.41 -5.93
CA GLY A 441 20.27 19.52 -5.01
C GLY A 441 21.18 18.40 -4.51
N GLU A 442 22.02 17.86 -5.39
CA GLU A 442 23.06 16.91 -5.03
C GLU A 442 24.17 17.57 -4.18
N TYR A 443 24.69 18.75 -4.54
CA TYR A 443 25.63 19.50 -3.67
C TYR A 443 25.05 19.73 -2.26
N MET A 444 23.78 20.12 -2.17
CA MET A 444 23.11 20.31 -0.88
C MET A 444 22.92 19.01 -0.09
N GLN A 445 22.70 17.88 -0.77
CA GLN A 445 22.48 16.60 -0.12
C GLN A 445 23.78 15.88 0.25
N GLU A 446 24.75 15.84 -0.67
CA GLU A 446 25.99 15.07 -0.55
C GLU A 446 27.08 15.88 0.18
N ASP A 447 27.30 17.14 -0.22
CA ASP A 447 28.40 17.93 0.35
C ASP A 447 27.97 18.71 1.60
N LEU A 448 26.70 19.10 1.70
CA LEU A 448 26.18 19.91 2.82
C LEU A 448 25.24 19.16 3.76
N GLU A 449 24.96 17.88 3.51
CA GLU A 449 24.16 16.99 4.36
C GLU A 449 22.75 17.51 4.70
N VAL A 450 22.11 18.23 3.78
CA VAL A 450 20.73 18.72 3.97
C VAL A 450 19.74 17.58 3.69
N PRO A 451 18.85 17.21 4.64
CA PRO A 451 17.86 16.16 4.40
C PRO A 451 16.90 16.52 3.25
N ARG A 452 16.59 15.57 2.36
CA ARG A 452 15.63 15.78 1.25
C ARG A 452 14.29 16.44 1.61
N PRO A 453 13.61 16.15 2.75
CA PRO A 453 12.36 16.85 3.06
C PRO A 453 12.53 18.36 3.32
N LYS A 454 13.76 18.84 3.48
CA LYS A 454 14.09 20.25 3.70
C LYS A 454 14.20 21.06 2.42
N PHE A 455 14.31 20.43 1.27
CA PHE A 455 14.32 21.12 -0.01
C PHE A 455 13.59 20.32 -1.07
N THR A 456 12.71 20.98 -1.82
CA THR A 456 12.00 20.36 -2.94
C THR A 456 12.32 21.14 -4.21
N ILE A 457 12.61 20.41 -5.27
CA ILE A 457 12.81 20.96 -6.61
C ILE A 457 11.52 20.68 -7.36
N ASN A 458 10.85 21.74 -7.79
CA ASN A 458 9.64 21.64 -8.59
C ASN A 458 9.95 22.12 -10.01
N GLU A 459 9.60 21.31 -10.99
CA GLU A 459 9.55 21.77 -12.37
C GLU A 459 8.41 22.77 -12.49
N GLY A 460 8.73 24.00 -12.94
CA GLY A 460 7.68 24.88 -13.41
C GLY A 460 7.11 24.25 -14.66
N SER A 461 5.92 23.63 -14.57
CA SER A 461 5.28 22.94 -15.69
C SER A 461 5.18 23.90 -16.88
N GLY A 462 6.00 23.65 -17.89
CA GLY A 462 6.12 24.47 -19.10
C GLY A 462 4.90 24.41 -20.02
N ASP A 463 3.84 23.69 -19.64
CA ASP A 463 2.64 23.51 -20.44
C ASP A 463 1.50 24.47 -20.10
N VAL A 464 1.60 25.26 -19.01
CA VAL A 464 0.80 26.48 -18.93
C VAL A 464 1.53 27.52 -19.78
N ILE A 465 1.19 27.56 -21.07
CA ILE A 465 1.37 28.73 -21.93
C ILE A 465 0.45 29.84 -21.38
N VAL A 466 0.70 30.32 -20.15
CA VAL A 466 0.55 31.74 -19.88
C VAL A 466 1.67 32.34 -20.70
N ASP A 467 1.34 32.63 -21.97
CA ASP A 467 2.12 33.35 -22.97
C ASP A 467 3.45 33.81 -22.37
N SER A 468 4.55 33.10 -22.65
CA SER A 468 5.86 33.40 -22.04
C SER A 468 6.27 34.87 -22.23
N THR A 469 5.64 35.57 -23.18
CA THR A 469 5.72 37.02 -23.34
C THR A 469 5.11 37.81 -22.17
N PHE A 470 4.07 37.32 -21.49
CA PHE A 470 3.42 37.94 -20.32
C PHE A 470 4.28 37.83 -19.05
N ILE A 471 4.91 36.67 -18.83
CA ILE A 471 5.86 36.46 -17.72
C ILE A 471 7.14 37.28 -17.94
N THR A 472 7.55 37.46 -19.20
CA THR A 472 8.74 38.25 -19.58
C THR A 472 8.43 39.71 -19.90
N ARG A 473 7.19 40.19 -19.74
CA ARG A 473 6.88 41.62 -19.89
C ARG A 473 7.65 42.38 -18.83
N ASN A 474 8.69 43.06 -19.29
CA ASN A 474 9.41 44.05 -18.51
C ASN A 474 8.41 45.07 -17.97
N TRP A 475 8.60 45.45 -16.72
CA TRP A 475 7.88 46.53 -16.10
C TRP A 475 8.08 47.81 -16.91
N GLN A 476 7.01 48.26 -17.57
CA GLN A 476 7.04 49.44 -18.43
C GLN A 476 6.94 50.73 -17.60
N GLY A 477 7.97 50.97 -16.77
CA GLY A 477 8.42 52.32 -16.42
C GLY A 477 7.64 53.14 -15.38
N GLY A 478 6.78 52.53 -14.55
CA GLY A 478 6.11 53.23 -13.45
C GLY A 478 6.81 53.12 -12.09
N ALA A 479 6.28 53.79 -11.06
CA ALA A 479 6.63 53.48 -9.68
C ALA A 479 6.12 52.06 -9.35
N VAL A 480 7.00 51.20 -8.86
CA VAL A 480 6.61 49.85 -8.43
C VAL A 480 5.57 49.97 -7.31
N PRO A 481 4.39 49.33 -7.43
CA PRO A 481 3.37 49.37 -6.39
C PRO A 481 3.94 48.80 -5.08
N LYS A 482 3.91 49.62 -4.01
CA LYS A 482 4.42 49.21 -2.69
C LYS A 482 3.57 48.12 -2.05
N PHE A 483 2.29 48.04 -2.40
CA PHE A 483 1.34 47.11 -1.82
C PHE A 483 0.32 46.64 -2.86
N ASN A 484 0.12 45.33 -2.93
CA ASN A 484 -1.00 44.72 -3.65
C ASN A 484 -1.68 43.69 -2.76
N GLU A 485 -3.00 43.59 -2.85
CA GLU A 485 -3.77 42.53 -2.23
C GLU A 485 -4.60 41.81 -3.29
N TYR A 486 -4.45 40.49 -3.34
CA TYR A 486 -5.20 39.61 -4.22
C TYR A 486 -6.07 38.70 -3.39
N ARG A 487 -7.29 38.45 -3.87
CA ARG A 487 -8.19 37.46 -3.30
C ARG A 487 -8.84 36.67 -4.42
N PHE A 488 -8.72 35.36 -4.36
CA PHE A 488 -9.30 34.43 -5.33
C PHE A 488 -9.62 33.08 -4.67
N ALA A 489 -10.34 32.22 -5.39
CA ALA A 489 -10.81 30.92 -4.91
C ALA A 489 -10.13 29.78 -5.68
N ILE A 490 -9.85 28.66 -5.03
CA ILE A 490 -9.35 27.42 -5.64
C ILE A 490 -10.20 26.23 -5.13
N PRO A 491 -10.87 25.45 -6.01
CA PRO A 491 -11.01 25.70 -7.44
C PRO A 491 -11.71 27.04 -7.73
N ASP A 492 -11.63 27.55 -8.95
CA ASP A 492 -12.23 28.84 -9.33
C ASP A 492 -13.77 28.80 -9.39
N SER A 493 -14.33 27.59 -9.48
CA SER A 493 -15.78 27.35 -9.51
C SER A 493 -16.15 25.98 -8.97
N LEU A 494 -17.39 25.86 -8.50
CA LEU A 494 -18.06 24.62 -8.15
C LEU A 494 -19.08 24.26 -9.21
N VAL A 495 -18.97 23.06 -9.78
CA VAL A 495 -19.96 22.53 -10.73
C VAL A 495 -20.90 21.60 -9.98
N ILE A 496 -22.19 21.92 -10.01
CA ILE A 496 -23.24 21.18 -9.30
C ILE A 496 -24.21 20.64 -10.32
N THR A 497 -24.42 19.33 -10.29
CA THR A 497 -25.33 18.65 -11.19
C THR A 497 -26.65 18.37 -10.51
N VAL A 498 -27.74 18.76 -11.17
CA VAL A 498 -29.12 18.64 -10.70
C VAL A 498 -29.79 17.45 -11.39
N PHE A 499 -30.25 16.49 -10.61
CA PHE A 499 -30.87 15.26 -11.08
C PHE A 499 -32.32 15.17 -10.61
N PRO A 500 -33.31 15.21 -11.52
CA PRO A 500 -34.67 14.83 -11.20
C PRO A 500 -34.76 13.30 -11.09
N ILE A 501 -35.31 12.77 -9.99
CA ILE A 501 -35.52 11.32 -9.84
C ILE A 501 -36.68 10.84 -10.71
N ASP A 502 -37.69 11.70 -10.92
CA ASP A 502 -38.83 11.43 -11.78
C ASP A 502 -38.83 12.36 -13.00
N SER A 503 -39.01 11.78 -14.19
CA SER A 503 -39.21 12.51 -15.45
C SER A 503 -40.36 13.53 -15.43
N SER A 504 -41.37 13.34 -14.58
CA SER A 504 -42.47 14.30 -14.38
C SER A 504 -41.96 15.65 -13.84
N MET A 505 -40.81 15.66 -13.16
CA MET A 505 -40.15 16.86 -12.63
C MET A 505 -39.51 17.76 -13.68
N ASN A 506 -39.46 17.31 -14.94
CA ASN A 506 -38.97 18.13 -16.05
C ASN A 506 -39.82 19.36 -16.36
N LYS A 507 -40.91 19.59 -15.62
CA LYS A 507 -41.79 20.76 -15.77
C LYS A 507 -41.76 21.70 -14.56
N HIS A 508 -41.09 21.33 -13.48
CA HIS A 508 -41.10 22.11 -12.24
C HIS A 508 -39.89 23.05 -12.19
N PRO A 509 -40.10 24.37 -12.03
CA PRO A 509 -39.00 25.28 -11.78
C PRO A 509 -38.39 24.96 -10.41
N TRP A 510 -37.07 25.05 -10.34
CA TRP A 510 -36.31 24.86 -9.11
C TRP A 510 -35.40 26.05 -8.87
N THR A 511 -35.00 26.22 -7.62
CA THR A 511 -34.04 27.24 -7.19
C THR A 511 -32.96 26.59 -6.34
N PHE A 512 -31.73 26.64 -6.83
CA PHE A 512 -30.54 26.28 -6.07
C PHE A 512 -30.20 27.40 -5.11
N ILE A 513 -29.97 27.05 -3.86
CA ILE A 513 -29.74 28.00 -2.77
C ILE A 513 -28.46 27.57 -2.06
N VAL A 514 -27.59 28.54 -1.78
CA VAL A 514 -26.46 28.39 -0.86
C VAL A 514 -26.66 29.34 0.31
N GLU A 515 -26.60 28.81 1.52
CA GLU A 515 -26.76 29.55 2.78
C GLU A 515 -25.48 29.49 3.61
N ASN A 516 -25.19 30.56 4.35
CA ASN A 516 -24.14 30.55 5.38
C ASN A 516 -24.63 29.87 6.68
N THR A 517 -23.80 29.83 7.71
CA THR A 517 -24.18 29.25 9.03
C THR A 517 -25.31 29.96 9.75
N ASN A 518 -25.60 31.22 9.39
CA ASN A 518 -26.70 32.01 9.96
C ASN A 518 -28.02 31.81 9.21
N GLY A 519 -28.00 31.07 8.09
CA GLY A 519 -29.16 30.90 7.21
C GLY A 519 -29.35 32.04 6.19
N ASP A 520 -28.36 32.95 6.05
CA ASP A 520 -28.43 33.98 5.01
C ASP A 520 -28.07 33.37 3.66
N THR A 521 -28.93 33.57 2.66
CA THR A 521 -28.66 33.16 1.27
C THR A 521 -27.53 33.98 0.68
N VAL A 522 -26.41 33.33 0.35
CA VAL A 522 -25.25 33.96 -0.28
C VAL A 522 -25.25 33.81 -1.80
N PHE A 523 -25.88 32.76 -2.33
CA PHE A 523 -25.99 32.54 -3.76
C PHE A 523 -27.32 31.86 -4.09
N THR A 524 -27.93 32.26 -5.20
CA THR A 524 -29.13 31.61 -5.72
C THR A 524 -29.10 31.51 -7.23
N LYS A 525 -29.59 30.40 -7.76
CA LYS A 525 -29.76 30.18 -9.20
C LYS A 525 -31.06 29.42 -9.45
N SER A 526 -31.96 30.01 -10.23
CA SER A 526 -33.16 29.31 -10.69
C SER A 526 -32.93 28.64 -12.04
N GLY A 527 -33.62 27.52 -12.26
CA GLY A 527 -33.62 26.79 -13.51
C GLY A 527 -34.82 25.85 -13.62
N ASP A 528 -34.86 25.09 -14.70
CA ASP A 528 -35.75 23.94 -14.86
C ASP A 528 -34.93 22.70 -15.23
N CYS A 529 -35.49 21.50 -15.08
CA CYS A 529 -34.74 20.27 -15.34
C CYS A 529 -34.57 19.95 -16.84
N LYS A 530 -35.09 20.79 -17.76
CA LYS A 530 -34.89 20.62 -19.20
C LYS A 530 -33.59 21.28 -19.65
N ASP A 531 -33.37 22.51 -19.22
CA ASP A 531 -32.34 23.37 -19.81
C ASP A 531 -31.07 23.44 -18.94
N VAL A 532 -31.20 23.30 -17.62
CA VAL A 532 -30.08 23.47 -16.69
C VAL A 532 -29.92 22.20 -15.85
N ARG A 533 -28.99 21.34 -16.27
CA ARG A 533 -28.53 20.21 -15.44
C ARG A 533 -27.28 20.53 -14.65
N LYS A 534 -26.55 21.58 -15.02
CA LYS A 534 -25.30 21.99 -14.38
C LYS A 534 -25.38 23.45 -13.94
N ILE A 535 -25.08 23.69 -12.67
CA ILE A 535 -24.93 25.02 -12.08
C ILE A 535 -23.44 25.23 -11.87
N ILE A 536 -22.94 26.36 -12.35
CA ILE A 536 -21.56 26.78 -12.11
C ILE A 536 -21.61 27.93 -11.13
N TRP A 537 -21.00 27.77 -9.97
CA TRP A 537 -20.88 28.80 -8.95
C TRP A 537 -19.41 29.16 -8.75
N ASP A 538 -19.04 30.41 -9.03
CA ASP A 538 -17.67 30.93 -8.96
C ASP A 538 -17.26 31.42 -7.56
N TRP A 539 -17.89 30.87 -6.52
CA TRP A 539 -17.67 31.22 -5.12
C TRP A 539 -17.94 32.68 -4.77
N ARG A 540 -18.72 33.39 -5.61
CA ARG A 540 -19.15 34.75 -5.35
C ARG A 540 -20.56 34.82 -4.79
N ASP A 541 -20.76 35.76 -3.89
CA ASP A 541 -22.08 36.10 -3.37
C ASP A 541 -22.90 36.89 -4.40
N MET A 542 -24.13 37.25 -4.01
CA MET A 542 -25.03 38.07 -4.83
C MET A 542 -24.47 39.47 -5.17
N ASP A 543 -23.51 39.99 -4.39
CA ASP A 543 -22.80 41.25 -4.64
C ASP A 543 -21.54 41.07 -5.52
N ARG A 544 -21.32 39.86 -6.06
CA ARG A 544 -20.11 39.45 -6.79
C ARG A 544 -18.83 39.52 -5.97
N LYS A 545 -18.90 39.51 -4.64
CA LYS A 545 -17.74 39.40 -3.76
C LYS A 545 -17.47 37.93 -3.45
N ILE A 546 -16.19 37.56 -3.33
CA ILE A 546 -15.85 36.20 -2.92
C ILE A 546 -16.38 35.97 -1.50
N ILE A 547 -17.09 34.86 -1.31
CA ILE A 547 -17.67 34.50 -0.01
C ILE A 547 -16.60 34.51 1.10
N PRO A 548 -16.97 34.82 2.36
CA PRO A 548 -16.07 34.66 3.49
C PRO A 548 -15.74 33.18 3.73
N TYR A 549 -14.67 32.93 4.49
CA TYR A 549 -14.39 31.56 4.96
C TYR A 549 -15.46 31.14 5.98
N GLY A 550 -15.78 29.84 6.02
CA GLY A 550 -16.82 29.31 6.89
C GLY A 550 -17.47 28.05 6.30
N PHE A 551 -18.55 27.62 6.96
CA PHE A 551 -19.38 26.52 6.49
C PHE A 551 -20.60 27.06 5.76
N TYR A 552 -20.93 26.43 4.65
CA TYR A 552 -22.08 26.74 3.83
C TYR A 552 -22.92 25.50 3.65
N LYS A 553 -24.22 25.70 3.45
CA LYS A 553 -25.13 24.62 3.08
C LYS A 553 -25.70 24.93 1.72
N TYR A 554 -25.86 23.91 0.90
CA TYR A 554 -26.61 24.05 -0.35
C TYR A 554 -27.71 23.02 -0.47
N TYR A 555 -28.76 23.39 -1.17
CA TYR A 555 -29.89 22.52 -1.51
C TYR A 555 -30.66 23.09 -2.70
N ILE A 556 -31.52 22.26 -3.29
CA ILE A 556 -32.49 22.67 -4.31
C ILE A 556 -33.85 22.85 -3.65
N SER A 557 -34.53 23.93 -3.99
CA SER A 557 -35.89 24.25 -3.56
C SER A 557 -36.84 24.21 -4.77
N TRP A 558 -38.01 23.58 -4.64
CA TRP A 558 -39.03 23.54 -5.71
C TRP A 558 -40.44 23.50 -5.13
N PHE A 559 -41.43 23.84 -5.95
CA PHE A 559 -42.84 23.62 -5.61
C PHE A 559 -43.31 22.29 -6.20
N ASP A 560 -43.86 21.41 -5.37
CA ASP A 560 -44.46 20.15 -5.82
C ASP A 560 -45.77 20.38 -6.59
N ALA A 561 -46.36 19.31 -7.14
CA ALA A 561 -47.61 19.39 -7.90
C ALA A 561 -48.82 19.92 -7.08
N LEU A 562 -48.70 19.98 -5.75
CA LEU A 562 -49.70 20.52 -4.84
C LEU A 562 -49.37 21.96 -4.40
N GLY A 563 -48.33 22.59 -4.98
CA GLY A 563 -47.90 23.94 -4.63
C GLY A 563 -47.19 24.04 -3.28
N ARG A 564 -46.71 22.92 -2.71
CA ARG A 564 -45.95 22.93 -1.46
C ARG A 564 -44.46 23.10 -1.76
N LEU A 565 -43.80 23.96 -0.99
CA LEU A 565 -42.36 24.14 -1.08
C LEU A 565 -41.65 22.90 -0.53
N ARG A 566 -40.69 22.38 -1.30
CA ARG A 566 -39.87 21.22 -1.00
C ARG A 566 -38.40 21.54 -1.14
N HIS A 567 -37.58 20.80 -0.41
CA HIS A 567 -36.13 20.93 -0.45
C HIS A 567 -35.47 19.57 -0.65
N SER A 568 -34.34 19.56 -1.35
CA SER A 568 -33.44 18.40 -1.37
C SER A 568 -32.76 18.25 -0.01
N SER A 569 -32.10 17.12 0.22
CA SER A 569 -31.16 16.99 1.34
C SER A 569 -30.13 18.12 1.28
N GLN A 570 -29.87 18.74 2.44
CA GLN A 570 -28.85 19.77 2.59
C GLN A 570 -27.47 19.13 2.54
N ARG A 571 -26.53 19.79 1.86
CA ARG A 571 -25.13 19.38 1.79
C ARG A 571 -24.21 20.48 2.25
N LEU A 572 -23.09 20.11 2.86
CA LEU A 572 -22.15 21.06 3.44
C LEU A 572 -21.02 21.34 2.46
N ILE A 573 -20.68 22.62 2.33
CA ILE A 573 -19.46 23.09 1.67
C ILE A 573 -18.60 23.83 2.68
N TYR A 574 -17.29 23.64 2.61
CA TYR A 574 -16.35 24.30 3.50
C TYR A 574 -15.43 25.27 2.74
N ALA A 575 -15.47 26.55 3.09
CA ALA A 575 -14.56 27.55 2.56
C ALA A 575 -13.46 27.85 3.59
N ARG A 576 -12.19 27.53 3.29
CA ARG A 576 -11.04 27.86 4.13
C ARG A 576 -10.32 29.11 3.60
N GLN A 577 -9.74 29.90 4.49
CA GLN A 577 -8.91 31.03 4.07
C GLN A 577 -7.42 30.68 4.17
N LEU A 578 -6.70 30.81 3.07
CA LEU A 578 -5.24 30.74 3.05
C LEU A 578 -4.70 32.16 2.97
N ARG A 579 -4.01 32.62 4.02
CA ARG A 579 -3.40 33.96 4.04
C ARG A 579 -1.91 33.83 3.79
N SER A 580 -1.42 34.56 2.79
CA SER A 580 0.01 34.70 2.51
C SER A 580 0.38 36.17 2.52
N GLU A 581 1.46 36.48 3.23
CA GLU A 581 2.10 37.79 3.18
C GLU A 581 3.48 37.59 2.54
N ILE A 582 3.67 38.21 1.38
CA ILE A 582 4.90 38.13 0.61
C ILE A 582 5.59 39.47 0.69
N HIS A 583 6.79 39.47 1.24
CA HIS A 583 7.65 40.63 1.27
C HIS A 583 8.74 40.51 0.20
N ILE A 584 8.70 41.40 -0.78
CA ILE A 584 9.67 41.47 -1.88
C ILE A 584 10.56 42.69 -1.64
N ASP A 585 11.86 42.46 -1.56
CA ASP A 585 12.86 43.51 -1.47
C ASP A 585 13.64 43.59 -2.78
N ILE A 586 13.74 44.79 -3.32
CA ILE A 586 14.30 45.03 -4.64
C ILE A 586 15.54 45.90 -4.46
N SER A 587 16.73 45.32 -4.71
CA SER A 587 18.01 46.00 -4.54
C SER A 587 19.05 45.57 -5.60
N LYS A 588 20.11 46.37 -5.78
CA LYS A 588 21.19 46.12 -6.77
C LYS A 588 22.28 45.17 -6.25
N LYS A 589 22.45 45.09 -4.92
CA LYS A 589 23.40 44.23 -4.20
C LYS A 589 22.77 43.86 -2.85
N TYR A 590 22.78 42.58 -2.51
CA TYR A 590 22.47 42.10 -1.16
C TYR A 590 23.62 42.51 -0.25
N ASN A 591 23.45 43.57 0.54
CA ASN A 591 24.50 44.05 1.42
C ASN A 591 24.49 43.37 2.79
N ASP A 592 23.44 42.61 3.12
CA ASP A 592 23.30 41.91 4.40
C ASP A 592 22.46 40.63 4.21
N LEU A 593 23.14 39.49 4.07
CA LEU A 593 22.49 38.18 3.87
C LEU A 593 21.89 37.65 5.18
N ASP A 594 22.53 37.93 6.32
CA ASP A 594 22.15 37.39 7.63
C ASP A 594 20.82 37.96 8.17
N GLU A 595 20.54 39.24 7.88
CA GLU A 595 19.30 39.88 8.32
C GLU A 595 18.10 39.49 7.42
N ASN A 596 18.35 39.20 6.14
CA ASN A 596 17.31 38.96 5.14
C ASN A 596 16.95 37.48 4.91
N ALA A 597 17.86 36.54 5.23
CA ALA A 597 17.62 35.10 5.13
C ALA A 597 16.55 34.59 6.12
N ARG A 598 16.28 35.35 7.18
CA ARG A 598 15.29 34.98 8.21
C ARG A 598 13.82 35.11 7.78
N LEU A 599 13.52 35.71 6.62
CA LEU A 599 12.16 36.14 6.28
C LEU A 599 11.59 35.63 4.92
N ARG A 600 12.33 34.90 4.06
CA ARG A 600 12.00 34.88 2.61
C ARG A 600 12.23 33.54 1.89
N GLY A 601 11.32 33.21 0.96
CA GLY A 601 11.51 32.22 -0.10
C GLY A 601 12.28 32.82 -1.28
N LEU A 602 13.16 32.03 -1.90
CA LEU A 602 14.10 32.46 -2.94
C LEU A 602 13.46 32.33 -4.34
N PHE A 603 13.41 33.43 -5.11
CA PHE A 603 13.15 33.38 -6.55
C PHE A 603 14.43 33.73 -7.30
N LEU A 604 15.04 32.75 -7.96
CA LEU A 604 16.20 32.96 -8.82
C LEU A 604 15.70 33.24 -10.24
N ASN A 605 15.82 34.49 -10.69
CA ASN A 605 15.73 34.77 -12.12
C ASN A 605 16.83 35.75 -12.55
N LYS A 606 17.54 35.32 -13.61
CA LYS A 606 18.65 35.97 -14.35
C LYS A 606 19.98 36.27 -13.62
#